data_AF-A0A438BHG8-F1
#
_entry.id   AF-A0A438BHG8-F1
#
_cell.length_a   1.000
_cell.length_b   1.000
_cell.length_c   1.000
_cell.angle_alpha   90.00
_cell.angle_beta   90.00
_cell.angle_gamma   90.00
#
_symmetry.space_group_name_H-M   'P 1'
#
loop_
_entity.id
_entity.type
_entity.pdbx_description
1 polymer ?
#
loop_
_entity_poly.entity_id
_entity_poly.type
_entity_poly.pdbx_seq_one_letter_code
_entity_poly.pdbx_strand_id
1 'polypeptide(L)'
;MVAAAAAVGIATGGAGVASAADTGSAGSLDVTTTRILTDGVYRVGVDVQPGTYTTAGAWPGSLLPCTWSRLQELPLGGMAIIEPGSSYGPVTVTIDPGDDGFMTGGCRGWNLVDEAGADGAGSSGGSLDSGSLGSLGTDSLGS
;
A
#
# COMPACT_ATOMS: atom_id res chain seq x y z
N MET A 1 -44.01 -65.58 7.32
CA MET A 1 -45.17 -65.02 6.61
C MET A 1 -44.88 -63.52 6.48
N VAL A 2 -44.26 -63.03 5.39
CA VAL A 2 -44.90 -62.56 4.13
C VAL A 2 -45.96 -61.48 4.47
N ALA A 3 -45.91 -60.20 4.07
CA ALA A 3 -45.44 -59.60 2.81
C ALA A 3 -45.25 -58.05 2.89
N ALA A 4 -44.60 -57.53 1.83
CA ALA A 4 -44.84 -56.28 1.06
C ALA A 4 -44.73 -54.90 1.78
N ALA A 5 -43.75 -54.05 1.50
CA ALA A 5 -43.38 -53.31 0.27
C ALA A 5 -44.20 -52.04 0.01
N ALA A 6 -43.54 -50.88 0.10
CA ALA A 6 -43.87 -49.67 -0.65
C ALA A 6 -42.55 -48.95 -0.99
N ALA A 7 -42.18 -48.96 -2.26
CA ALA A 7 -41.06 -48.22 -2.81
C ALA A 7 -41.52 -46.81 -3.19
N VAL A 8 -40.72 -45.78 -2.87
CA VAL A 8 -40.96 -44.40 -3.31
C VAL A 8 -39.71 -43.87 -4.02
N GLY A 9 -39.88 -43.62 -5.32
CA GLY A 9 -39.41 -42.45 -6.04
C GLY A 9 -37.90 -42.22 -6.21
N ILE A 10 -37.38 -42.61 -7.37
CA ILE A 10 -36.09 -42.13 -7.90
C ILE A 10 -36.26 -40.66 -8.30
N ALA A 11 -35.49 -39.76 -7.67
CA ALA A 11 -35.30 -38.40 -8.16
C ALA A 11 -34.07 -38.37 -9.08
N THR A 12 -34.31 -38.26 -10.38
CA THR A 12 -33.32 -37.85 -11.37
C THR A 12 -33.22 -36.33 -11.38
N GLY A 13 -32.06 -35.77 -11.05
CA GLY A 13 -31.80 -34.33 -11.18
C GLY A 13 -30.34 -34.01 -10.86
N GLY A 14 -29.51 -33.90 -11.89
CA GLY A 14 -28.11 -33.52 -11.77
C GLY A 14 -27.91 -32.01 -11.68
N ALA A 15 -26.77 -31.61 -11.12
CA ALA A 15 -25.92 -30.50 -11.56
C ALA A 15 -24.75 -30.44 -10.57
N GLY A 16 -23.57 -30.88 -11.01
CA GLY A 16 -22.34 -30.57 -10.29
C GLY A 16 -22.13 -29.07 -10.29
N VAL A 17 -21.86 -28.50 -9.12
CA VAL A 17 -21.13 -27.24 -9.03
C VAL A 17 -19.73 -27.59 -8.55
N ALA A 18 -18.84 -27.82 -9.51
CA ALA A 18 -17.43 -27.61 -9.29
C ALA A 18 -17.17 -26.10 -9.38
N SER A 19 -16.22 -25.65 -8.56
CA SER A 19 -15.59 -24.31 -8.58
C SER A 19 -16.47 -23.19 -8.00
N ALA A 20 -15.96 -22.33 -7.13
CA ALA A 20 -14.61 -21.78 -7.15
C ALA A 20 -13.88 -21.99 -5.82
N ALA A 21 -12.67 -22.57 -5.91
CA ALA A 21 -11.58 -22.05 -5.11
C ALA A 21 -11.58 -20.54 -5.38
N ASP A 22 -11.78 -19.75 -4.32
CA ASP A 22 -11.56 -18.32 -4.36
C ASP A 22 -10.07 -18.13 -4.70
N THR A 23 -9.79 -18.12 -5.99
CA THR A 23 -8.57 -17.59 -6.57
C THR A 23 -8.81 -16.08 -6.59
N GLY A 24 -8.89 -15.53 -5.38
CA GLY A 24 -8.95 -14.11 -5.12
C GLY A 24 -7.60 -13.51 -5.42
N SER A 25 -7.42 -13.19 -6.70
CA SER A 25 -6.54 -12.16 -7.23
C SER A 25 -5.09 -12.19 -6.76
N ALA A 26 -4.25 -12.83 -7.58
CA ALA A 26 -2.93 -12.29 -7.87
C ALA A 26 -3.10 -10.94 -8.61
N GLY A 27 -3.52 -9.93 -7.86
CA GLY A 27 -3.26 -8.54 -8.17
C GLY A 27 -2.09 -8.14 -7.29
N SER A 28 -0.86 -8.28 -7.81
CA SER A 28 0.24 -7.46 -7.31
C SER A 28 -0.05 -6.03 -7.75
N LEU A 29 -1.01 -5.40 -7.06
CA LEU A 29 -1.13 -3.96 -7.03
C LEU A 29 -0.01 -3.50 -6.11
N ASP A 30 0.81 -2.57 -6.56
CA ASP A 30 1.58 -1.74 -5.65
C ASP A 30 0.59 -1.08 -4.69
N VAL A 31 0.36 -1.71 -3.53
CA VAL A 31 -0.54 -1.22 -2.49
C VAL A 31 0.31 -0.84 -1.30
N THR A 32 1.35 -0.06 -1.56
CA THR A 32 2.05 0.57 -0.47
C THR A 32 1.09 1.60 0.14
N THR A 33 0.65 1.37 1.39
CA THR A 33 -0.48 2.11 1.96
C THR A 33 -0.13 3.59 2.10
N THR A 34 -1.01 4.46 1.62
CA THR A 34 -0.95 5.92 1.83
C THR A 34 -1.74 6.36 3.07
N ARG A 35 -2.40 5.40 3.75
CA ARG A 35 -3.14 5.62 5.00
C ARG A 35 -2.82 4.56 6.04
N ILE A 36 -2.51 5.02 7.24
CA ILE A 36 -2.26 4.15 8.40
C ILE A 36 -3.43 4.32 9.35
N LEU A 37 -4.31 3.34 9.42
CA LEU A 37 -5.59 3.45 10.14
C LEU A 37 -5.63 2.74 11.49
N THR A 38 -4.69 1.82 11.70
CA THR A 38 -4.64 0.97 12.90
C THR A 38 -3.32 1.13 13.61
N ASP A 39 -3.33 0.82 14.90
CA ASP A 39 -2.10 0.71 15.68
C ASP A 39 -1.27 -0.49 15.18
N GLY A 40 0.04 -0.39 15.30
CA GLY A 40 0.95 -1.46 14.87
C GLY A 40 2.33 -0.98 14.48
N VAL A 41 3.08 -1.90 13.90
CA VAL A 41 4.40 -1.66 13.29
C VAL A 41 4.28 -1.93 11.80
N TYR A 42 4.70 -0.98 10.99
CA TYR A 42 4.60 -1.00 9.54
C TYR A 42 6.01 -0.97 8.95
N ARG A 43 6.36 -1.91 8.09
CA ARG A 43 7.64 -1.90 7.36
C ARG A 43 7.58 -0.84 6.26
N VAL A 44 8.53 0.07 6.25
CA VAL A 44 8.59 1.12 5.23
C VAL A 44 8.93 0.52 3.87
N GLY A 45 8.27 0.99 2.81
CA GLY A 45 8.37 0.44 1.46
C GLY A 45 7.64 -0.88 1.23
N VAL A 46 7.00 -1.46 2.26
CA VAL A 46 6.19 -2.69 2.15
C VAL A 46 4.78 -2.44 2.65
N ASP A 47 4.65 -2.08 3.92
CA ASP A 47 3.35 -1.86 4.57
C ASP A 47 2.97 -0.37 4.54
N VAL A 48 3.93 0.55 4.45
CA VAL A 48 3.75 2.02 4.42
C VAL A 48 4.73 2.71 3.47
N GLN A 49 4.30 3.72 2.72
CA GLN A 49 5.20 4.47 1.83
C GLN A 49 6.08 5.44 2.61
N PRO A 50 7.33 5.68 2.19
CA PRO A 50 8.09 6.81 2.70
C PRO A 50 7.44 8.12 2.24
N GLY A 51 7.49 9.14 3.09
CA GLY A 51 6.83 10.41 2.84
C GLY A 51 6.39 11.12 4.11
N THR A 52 5.74 12.26 3.92
CA THR A 52 5.26 13.12 5.00
C THR A 52 3.80 12.80 5.32
N TYR A 53 3.54 12.37 6.55
CA TYR A 53 2.22 12.00 7.04
C TYR A 53 1.69 13.00 8.06
N THR A 54 0.37 13.17 8.09
CA THR A 54 -0.33 13.95 9.12
C THR A 54 -1.37 13.09 9.84
N THR A 55 -1.47 13.28 11.16
CA THR A 55 -2.56 12.77 11.99
C THR A 55 -3.27 13.92 12.69
N ALA A 56 -4.54 13.72 13.04
CA ALA A 56 -5.26 14.61 13.93
C ALA A 56 -4.88 14.44 15.42
N GLY A 57 -3.98 13.50 15.74
CA GLY A 57 -3.52 13.23 17.10
C GLY A 57 -4.30 12.11 17.78
N ALA A 58 -4.46 12.20 19.09
CA ALA A 58 -5.19 11.22 19.88
C ALA A 58 -6.70 11.27 19.58
N TRP A 59 -7.42 10.22 19.97
CA TRP A 59 -8.88 10.24 19.95
C TRP A 59 -9.44 11.25 20.97
N PRO A 60 -10.54 11.97 20.65
CA PRO A 60 -11.17 12.88 21.59
C PRO A 60 -11.53 12.17 22.90
N GLY A 61 -11.13 12.74 24.04
CA GLY A 61 -11.37 12.14 25.35
C GLY A 61 -10.45 10.98 25.71
N SER A 62 -9.46 10.62 24.88
CA SER A 62 -8.44 9.64 25.24
C SER A 62 -7.61 10.14 26.43
N LEU A 63 -7.36 9.24 27.37
CA LEU A 63 -6.45 9.48 28.50
C LEU A 63 -4.98 9.25 28.13
N LEU A 64 -4.72 8.66 26.97
CA LEU A 64 -3.38 8.39 26.44
C LEU A 64 -3.14 9.22 25.17
N PRO A 65 -1.92 9.75 24.95
CA PRO A 65 -1.59 10.46 23.73
C PRO A 65 -1.50 9.49 22.55
N CYS A 66 -1.63 10.03 21.35
CA CYS A 66 -1.13 9.37 20.14
C CYS A 66 0.39 9.28 20.24
N THR A 67 0.94 8.10 20.06
CA THR A 67 2.39 7.85 20.10
C THR A 67 2.85 7.27 18.77
N TRP A 68 4.09 7.58 18.41
CA TRP A 68 4.71 7.03 17.22
C TRP A 68 6.23 6.93 17.38
N SER A 69 6.84 6.10 16.55
CA SER A 69 8.29 6.02 16.44
C SER A 69 8.71 5.60 15.04
N ARG A 70 9.72 6.27 14.50
CA ARG A 70 10.48 5.81 13.33
C ARG A 70 11.54 4.83 13.79
N LEU A 71 11.75 3.74 13.05
CA LEU A 71 12.56 2.60 13.47
C LEU A 71 13.65 2.28 12.45
N GLN A 72 14.80 1.82 12.96
CA GLN A 72 15.89 1.23 12.18
C GLN A 72 16.15 -0.19 12.69
N GLU A 73 16.33 -1.15 11.79
CA GLU A 73 16.82 -2.50 12.10
C GLU A 73 18.33 -2.46 12.37
N LEU A 74 18.76 -3.20 13.40
CA LEU A 74 20.17 -3.30 13.79
C LEU A 74 20.84 -4.53 13.14
N PRO A 75 22.15 -4.48 12.82
CA PRO A 75 22.86 -5.52 12.08
C PRO A 75 22.85 -6.94 12.69
N LEU A 76 22.57 -7.07 13.99
CA LEU A 76 22.55 -8.35 14.71
C LEU A 76 21.12 -8.76 15.13
N GLY A 77 20.11 -8.14 14.51
CA GLY A 77 18.71 -8.27 14.90
C GLY A 77 18.34 -7.31 16.03
N GLY A 78 17.11 -6.81 15.98
CA GLY A 78 16.57 -5.81 16.91
C GLY A 78 16.25 -4.49 16.22
N MET A 79 15.47 -3.66 16.90
CA MET A 79 15.03 -2.36 16.37
C MET A 79 15.56 -1.24 17.27
N ALA A 80 16.12 -0.20 16.66
CA ALA A 80 16.42 1.07 17.30
C ALA A 80 15.33 2.09 16.96
N ILE A 81 15.03 2.98 17.90
CA ILE A 81 14.16 4.13 17.67
C ILE A 81 15.03 5.25 17.07
N ILE A 82 14.70 5.67 15.86
CA ILE A 82 15.28 6.83 15.19
C ILE A 82 14.71 8.10 15.82
N GLU A 83 13.38 8.18 15.88
CA GLU A 83 12.65 9.35 16.34
C GLU A 83 11.39 8.91 17.08
N PRO A 84 11.28 9.18 18.41
CA PRO A 84 10.05 8.99 19.16
C PRO A 84 9.20 10.26 19.14
N GLY A 85 7.88 10.10 19.16
CA GLY A 85 6.96 11.22 19.32
C GLY A 85 5.68 10.87 20.07
N SER A 86 5.07 11.88 20.68
CA SER A 86 3.75 11.77 21.30
C SER A 86 2.98 13.10 21.20
N SER A 87 1.67 13.04 20.98
CA SER A 87 0.81 14.22 20.91
C SER A 87 -0.64 13.88 21.23
N TYR A 88 -1.35 14.81 21.86
CA TYR A 88 -2.82 14.77 21.91
C TYR A 88 -3.46 15.45 20.70
N GLY A 89 -2.78 16.42 20.09
CA GLY A 89 -3.26 17.19 18.95
C GLY A 89 -2.60 16.79 17.62
N PRO A 90 -2.93 17.51 16.53
CA PRO A 90 -2.39 17.22 15.22
C PRO A 90 -0.85 17.26 15.18
N VAL A 91 -0.25 16.37 14.41
CA VAL A 91 1.21 16.33 14.19
C VAL A 91 1.51 15.83 12.78
N THR A 92 2.62 16.34 12.23
CA THR A 92 3.19 15.96 10.94
C THR A 92 4.51 15.24 11.18
N VAL A 93 4.76 14.13 10.48
CA VAL A 93 5.97 13.32 10.59
C VAL A 93 6.43 12.92 9.20
N THR A 94 7.73 13.01 8.94
CA THR A 94 8.34 12.47 7.72
C THR A 94 8.93 11.10 8.01
N ILE A 95 8.46 10.09 7.29
CA ILE A 95 9.00 8.73 7.26
C ILE A 95 10.00 8.69 6.11
N ASP A 96 11.28 8.54 6.41
CA ASP A 96 12.32 8.56 5.39
C ASP A 96 12.40 7.21 4.66
N PRO A 97 12.84 7.18 3.40
CA PRO A 97 13.02 5.94 2.65
C PRO A 97 14.07 4.99 3.25
N GLY A 98 14.92 5.48 4.16
CA GLY A 98 15.91 4.68 4.89
C GLY A 98 15.42 4.14 6.23
N ASP A 99 14.21 4.50 6.67
CA ASP A 99 13.60 3.91 7.85
C ASP A 99 13.25 2.45 7.56
N ASP A 100 13.42 1.57 8.54
CA ASP A 100 13.00 0.17 8.41
C ASP A 100 11.55 -0.03 8.89
N GLY A 101 11.05 0.86 9.74
CA GLY A 101 9.69 0.77 10.23
C GLY A 101 9.10 2.04 10.81
N PHE A 102 7.77 2.09 10.84
CA PHE A 102 6.99 3.09 11.54
C PHE A 102 6.05 2.39 12.53
N MET A 103 6.19 2.71 13.81
CA MET A 103 5.32 2.22 14.88
C MET A 103 4.36 3.33 15.28
N THR A 104 3.08 2.99 15.46
CA THR A 104 2.07 3.95 15.95
C THR A 104 1.06 3.29 16.89
N GLY A 105 0.57 4.08 17.85
CA GLY A 105 -0.38 3.62 18.87
C GLY A 105 -1.27 4.74 19.40
N GLY A 106 -2.58 4.50 19.50
CA GLY A 106 -3.56 5.45 20.04
C GLY A 106 -3.82 6.66 19.13
N CYS A 107 -3.40 6.59 17.87
CA CYS A 107 -3.50 7.68 16.92
C CYS A 107 -4.79 7.57 16.10
N ARG A 108 -5.36 8.73 15.77
CA ARG A 108 -6.27 8.82 14.62
C ARG A 108 -5.46 8.58 13.36
N GLY A 109 -6.14 8.13 12.30
CA GLY A 109 -5.48 7.71 11.07
C GLY A 109 -4.47 8.72 10.53
N TRP A 110 -3.31 8.22 10.11
CA TRP A 110 -2.29 8.99 9.42
C TRP A 110 -2.60 9.04 7.93
N ASN A 111 -2.44 10.21 7.32
CA ASN A 111 -2.64 10.43 5.90
C ASN A 111 -1.37 11.00 5.29
N LEU A 112 -0.91 10.38 4.20
CA LEU A 112 0.17 10.88 3.38
C LEU A 112 -0.22 12.23 2.76
N VAL A 113 0.66 13.22 2.90
CA VAL A 113 0.52 14.58 2.37
C VAL A 113 1.47 14.80 1.21
N ASP A 114 2.65 14.19 1.27
CA ASP A 114 3.70 14.27 0.25
C ASP A 114 4.48 12.96 0.24
N GLU A 115 4.60 12.32 -0.91
CA GLU A 115 5.41 11.11 -1.09
C GLU A 115 6.89 11.50 -1.12
N ALA A 116 7.73 10.80 -0.36
CA ALA A 116 9.17 11.03 -0.44
C ALA A 116 9.62 10.53 -1.82
N GLY A 117 9.91 11.48 -2.71
CA GLY A 117 10.01 11.28 -4.15
C GLY A 117 10.72 9.99 -4.58
N ALA A 118 9.94 9.10 -5.20
CA ALA A 118 10.41 8.27 -6.30
C ALA A 118 10.68 9.12 -7.58
N ASP A 119 10.34 10.41 -7.56
CA ASP A 119 10.54 11.39 -8.63
C ASP A 119 11.98 11.94 -8.67
N GLY A 120 12.94 11.03 -8.83
CA GLY A 120 14.20 11.26 -9.52
C GLY A 120 14.37 10.39 -10.78
N ALA A 121 13.44 9.47 -11.04
CA ALA A 121 13.41 8.65 -12.24
C ALA A 121 11.98 8.61 -12.78
N GLY A 122 11.77 9.32 -13.89
CA GLY A 122 10.46 9.75 -14.35
C GLY A 122 9.44 8.66 -14.67
N SER A 123 8.18 9.04 -14.56
CA SER A 123 7.07 8.45 -15.30
C SER A 123 5.98 9.50 -15.52
N SER A 124 6.28 10.49 -16.36
CA SER A 124 5.27 10.95 -17.32
C SER A 124 5.60 10.29 -18.65
N GLY A 125 4.85 9.23 -18.97
CA GLY A 125 4.93 8.52 -20.23
C GLY A 125 4.53 9.42 -21.40
N GLY A 126 5.50 10.17 -21.92
CA GLY A 126 5.45 10.75 -23.26
C GLY A 126 6.04 9.77 -24.25
N SER A 127 5.21 9.30 -25.18
CA SER A 127 5.60 8.53 -26.37
C SER A 127 6.85 9.15 -27.02
N LEU A 128 7.93 8.39 -27.10
CA LEU A 128 9.10 8.71 -27.90
C LEU A 128 8.88 8.13 -29.30
N ASP A 129 8.26 8.90 -30.19
CA ASP A 129 8.31 8.65 -31.63
C ASP A 129 9.66 9.13 -32.19
N SER A 130 10.67 8.26 -32.06
CA SER A 130 11.95 8.39 -32.75
C SER A 130 12.06 7.32 -33.83
N GLY A 131 11.80 7.74 -35.07
CA GLY A 131 12.19 7.05 -36.29
C GLY A 131 12.23 8.07 -37.43
N SER A 132 13.39 8.67 -37.72
CA SER A 132 14.26 8.29 -38.87
C SER A 132 13.65 8.74 -40.22
N LEU A 133 14.26 9.54 -41.10
CA LEU A 133 15.65 9.77 -41.47
C LEU A 133 15.81 11.14 -42.17
N GLY A 134 16.99 11.74 -42.07
CA GLY A 134 17.30 13.04 -42.64
C GLY A 134 17.48 13.10 -44.15
N SER A 135 17.62 14.33 -44.65
CA SER A 135 18.45 14.73 -45.80
C SER A 135 18.60 16.26 -45.74
N LEU A 136 19.82 16.73 -45.43
CA LEU A 136 20.72 17.38 -46.39
C LEU A 136 20.25 18.78 -46.79
N GLY A 137 20.96 19.79 -46.27
CA GLY A 137 20.72 21.18 -46.59
C GLY A 137 21.12 21.56 -48.00
N THR A 138 20.64 22.73 -48.42
CA THR A 138 21.39 23.73 -49.17
C THR A 138 20.63 25.04 -49.04
N ASP A 139 21.35 26.03 -48.58
CA ASP A 139 21.03 27.45 -48.63
C ASP A 139 20.81 27.85 -50.10
N SER A 140 19.83 28.70 -50.39
CA SER A 140 19.65 29.27 -51.73
C SER A 140 19.21 30.73 -51.66
N LEU A 141 20.02 31.56 -52.32
CA LEU A 141 19.97 33.01 -52.51
C LEU A 141 18.91 33.43 -53.55
N GLY A 142 18.44 34.68 -53.43
CA GLY A 142 17.89 35.53 -54.52
C GLY A 142 16.41 35.29 -54.84
N SER A 143 15.57 36.29 -55.13
CA SER A 143 15.81 37.64 -55.68
C SER A 143 14.95 38.71 -55.02
#